data_AF-A0A8S3W5U4-F1
#
_entry.id   AF-A0A8S3W5U4-F1
#
_cell.length_a   1.000
_cell.length_b   1.000
_cell.length_c   1.000
_cell.angle_alpha   90.00
_cell.angle_beta   90.00
_cell.angle_gamma   90.00
#
_symmetry.space_group_name_H-M   'P 1'
#
loop_
_entity.id
_entity.type
_entity.pdbx_description
1 polymer ?
#
loop_
_entity_poly.entity_id
_entity_poly.type
_entity_poly.pdbx_seq_one_letter_code
_entity_poly.pdbx_strand_id
1 'polypeptide(L)'
;MPTVCCRYHSHPGFGCWLSGVDINTQQSFEALSERAVAVVVDPIQSVKGKVVIDAFRLINPNMMTTKSTAVNETTVTEMLELAKNYNKALEDEEKMTPEQLAIKNVGKQDPKRHLEEKVDVLMSNNIVQNLGAMLDTMVFK
;
A
#
# COMPACT_ATOMS: atom_id res chain seq x y z
N MET A 1 2.97 -27.60 23.47
CA MET A 1 2.90 -28.31 22.18
C MET A 1 3.82 -27.57 21.21
N PRO A 2 4.66 -28.25 20.41
CA PRO A 2 5.48 -27.58 19.41
C PRO A 2 4.56 -26.97 18.34
N THR A 3 4.62 -25.65 18.18
CA THR A 3 3.87 -24.95 17.13
C THR A 3 4.61 -25.12 15.81
N VAL A 4 3.95 -25.67 14.80
CA VAL A 4 4.52 -25.75 13.45
C VAL A 4 4.57 -24.32 12.89
N CYS A 5 5.78 -23.81 12.65
CA CYS A 5 6.01 -22.41 12.27
C CYS A 5 6.17 -22.21 10.76
N CYS A 6 6.49 -23.25 9.98
CA CYS A 6 6.74 -23.12 8.56
C CYS A 6 6.47 -24.42 7.79
N ARG A 7 6.10 -24.28 6.50
CA ARG A 7 6.05 -25.36 5.52
C ARG A 7 7.18 -25.14 4.51
N TYR A 8 7.95 -26.18 4.20
CA TYR A 8 8.95 -26.12 3.14
C TYR A 8 8.54 -27.06 1.99
N HIS A 9 8.86 -26.66 0.76
CA HIS A 9 8.78 -27.52 -0.42
C HIS A 9 9.80 -27.07 -1.48
N SER A 10 9.98 -27.87 -2.53
CA SER A 10 10.97 -27.59 -3.57
C SER A 10 10.33 -27.50 -4.94
N HIS A 11 10.77 -26.54 -5.73
CA HIS A 11 10.38 -26.33 -7.12
C HIS A 11 11.59 -26.55 -8.03
N PRO A 12 11.89 -27.79 -8.43
CA PRO A 12 13.13 -28.09 -9.14
C PRO A 12 13.10 -27.51 -10.56
N GLY A 13 13.97 -26.54 -10.85
CA GLY A 13 14.15 -25.96 -12.19
C GLY A 13 13.13 -24.86 -12.57
N PHE A 14 12.19 -24.52 -11.68
CA PHE A 14 11.13 -23.53 -11.92
C PHE A 14 11.29 -22.24 -11.12
N GLY A 15 12.29 -22.17 -10.22
CA GLY A 15 12.52 -21.03 -9.34
C GLY A 15 11.56 -21.01 -8.14
N CYS A 16 11.66 -19.95 -7.33
CA CYS A 16 10.91 -19.83 -6.10
C CYS A 16 9.63 -18.99 -6.30
N TRP A 17 8.48 -19.64 -6.30
CA TRP A 17 7.15 -19.03 -6.40
C TRP A 17 6.13 -19.98 -5.76
N LEU A 18 4.91 -19.52 -5.49
CA LEU A 18 3.83 -20.36 -4.97
C LEU A 18 2.81 -20.64 -6.07
N SER A 19 2.53 -21.91 -6.33
CA SER A 19 1.43 -22.30 -7.21
C SER A 19 0.07 -22.14 -6.52
N GLY A 20 -1.03 -22.20 -7.28
CA GLY A 20 -2.39 -22.18 -6.68
C GLY A 20 -2.61 -23.30 -5.66
N VAL A 21 -1.98 -24.47 -5.85
CA VAL A 21 -2.02 -25.58 -4.88
C VAL A 21 -1.22 -25.24 -3.62
N ASP A 22 -0.07 -24.58 -3.76
CA ASP A 22 0.75 -24.15 -2.62
C ASP A 22 0.08 -23.03 -1.83
N ILE A 23 -0.59 -22.10 -2.51
CA ILE A 23 -1.39 -21.04 -1.90
C ILE A 23 -2.52 -21.65 -1.06
N ASN A 24 -3.31 -22.56 -1.64
CA ASN A 24 -4.41 -23.22 -0.92
C ASN A 24 -3.91 -24.00 0.31
N THR A 25 -2.76 -24.66 0.18
CA THR A 25 -2.14 -25.39 1.30
C THR A 25 -1.65 -24.41 2.37
N GLN A 26 -0.96 -23.34 1.97
CA GLN A 26 -0.44 -22.32 2.87
C GLN A 26 -1.57 -21.60 3.64
N GLN A 27 -2.71 -21.33 3.00
CA GLN A 27 -3.88 -20.76 3.65
C GLN A 27 -4.40 -21.65 4.80
N SER A 28 -4.35 -22.97 4.62
CA SER A 28 -4.72 -23.93 5.67
C SER A 28 -3.72 -23.93 6.84
N PHE A 29 -2.42 -23.75 6.57
CA PHE A 29 -1.39 -23.62 7.60
C PHE A 29 -1.47 -22.28 8.35
N GLU A 30 -1.78 -21.19 7.66
CA GLU A 30 -1.98 -19.87 8.28
C GLU A 30 -3.22 -19.83 9.20
N ALA A 31 -4.24 -20.65 8.92
CA ALA A 31 -5.40 -20.81 9.82
C ALA A 31 -5.04 -21.51 11.14
N LEU A 32 -4.04 -22.39 11.13
CA LEU A 32 -3.54 -23.06 12.34
C LEU A 32 -2.49 -22.21 13.08
N SER A 33 -1.67 -21.47 12.33
CA SER A 33 -0.66 -20.55 12.87
C SER A 33 -0.61 -19.29 12.04
N GLU A 34 -1.10 -18.17 12.59
CA GLU A 34 -1.13 -16.86 11.94
C GLU A 34 0.25 -16.42 11.40
N ARG A 35 1.33 -16.92 12.01
CA ARG A 35 2.69 -16.58 11.63
C ARG A 35 3.38 -17.60 10.71
N ALA A 36 2.66 -18.56 10.16
CA ALA A 36 3.21 -19.54 9.24
C ALA A 36 3.90 -18.89 8.02
N VAL A 37 4.97 -19.51 7.55
CA VAL A 37 5.75 -19.09 6.37
C VAL A 37 5.94 -20.27 5.43
N ALA A 38 5.75 -20.05 4.13
CA ALA A 38 6.06 -21.01 3.08
C ALA A 38 7.49 -20.76 2.57
N VAL A 39 8.36 -21.76 2.69
CA VAL A 39 9.73 -21.70 2.18
C VAL A 39 9.83 -22.53 0.92
N VAL A 40 10.33 -21.93 -0.17
CA VAL A 40 10.53 -22.60 -1.46
C VAL A 40 12.01 -22.63 -1.77
N VAL A 41 12.53 -23.81 -2.09
CA VAL A 41 13.92 -24.01 -2.51
C VAL A 41 13.96 -24.60 -3.91
N ASP A 42 14.77 -24.05 -4.81
CA ASP A 42 15.07 -24.68 -6.10
C ASP A 42 16.47 -25.32 -6.07
N PRO A 43 16.57 -26.65 -5.85
CA PRO A 43 17.86 -27.32 -5.78
C PRO A 43 18.57 -27.45 -7.13
N ILE A 44 17.85 -27.31 -8.25
CA ILE A 44 18.45 -27.44 -9.60
C ILE A 44 19.12 -26.12 -10.00
N GLN A 45 18.46 -25.00 -9.73
CA GLN A 45 19.05 -23.67 -9.97
C GLN A 45 20.04 -23.26 -8.87
N SER A 46 20.01 -23.93 -7.72
CA SER A 46 21.03 -23.77 -6.68
C SER A 46 22.34 -24.44 -7.12
N VAL A 47 23.35 -23.63 -7.44
CA VAL A 47 24.69 -24.08 -7.83
C VAL A 47 25.72 -23.73 -6.75
N LYS A 48 26.93 -24.29 -6.83
CA LYS A 48 27.99 -23.99 -5.84
C LYS A 48 28.24 -22.47 -5.78
N GLY A 49 27.92 -21.87 -4.63
CA GLY A 49 28.06 -20.42 -4.38
C GLY A 49 26.76 -19.60 -4.47
N LYS A 50 25.64 -20.19 -4.90
CA LYS A 50 24.33 -19.52 -4.94
C LYS A 50 23.22 -20.50 -4.57
N VAL A 51 22.54 -20.23 -3.45
CA VAL A 51 21.33 -20.97 -3.05
C VAL A 51 20.11 -20.18 -3.50
N VAL A 52 19.23 -20.83 -4.24
CA VAL A 52 17.94 -20.28 -4.69
C VAL A 52 16.88 -20.71 -3.68
N ILE A 53 16.55 -19.80 -2.78
CA ILE A 53 15.58 -19.98 -1.70
C ILE A 53 14.84 -18.67 -1.47
N ASP A 54 13.52 -18.75 -1.35
CA ASP A 54 12.69 -17.63 -0.93
C ASP A 54 11.65 -18.08 0.10
N ALA A 55 11.17 -17.10 0.86
CA ALA A 55 10.16 -17.28 1.88
C ALA A 55 8.96 -16.36 1.59
N PHE A 56 7.77 -16.95 1.63
CA PHE A 56 6.52 -16.31 1.26
C PHE A 56 5.51 -16.40 2.41
N ARG A 57 4.64 -15.40 2.48
CA ARG A 57 3.43 -15.38 3.30
C ARG A 57 2.29 -14.86 2.44
N LEU A 58 1.09 -15.42 2.62
CA LEU A 58 -0.07 -14.91 1.91
C LEU A 58 -0.52 -13.57 2.49
N ILE A 59 -0.89 -12.64 1.59
CA ILE A 59 -1.55 -11.40 1.99
C ILE A 59 -3.04 -11.71 2.03
N ASN A 60 -3.68 -11.37 3.15
CA ASN A 60 -5.13 -11.47 3.24
C ASN A 60 -5.77 -10.62 2.13
N PRO A 61 -6.62 -11.19 1.25
CA PRO A 61 -7.26 -10.41 0.19
C PRO A 61 -8.11 -9.27 0.77
N ASN A 62 -8.72 -9.49 1.94
CA ASN A 62 -9.47 -8.45 2.66
C ASN A 62 -8.60 -7.28 3.14
N MET A 63 -7.29 -7.49 3.39
CA MET A 63 -6.35 -6.42 3.79
C MET A 63 -6.00 -5.48 2.64
N MET A 64 -6.07 -5.93 1.38
CA MET A 64 -5.89 -5.04 0.23
C MET A 64 -7.07 -4.09 0.04
N THR A 65 -8.28 -4.50 0.44
CA THR A 65 -9.50 -3.69 0.29
C THR A 65 -9.75 -2.72 1.45
N THR A 66 -9.30 -3.03 2.68
CA THR A 66 -9.68 -2.26 3.89
C THR A 66 -8.79 -1.07 4.24
N LYS A 67 -7.53 -1.01 3.80
CA LYS A 67 -6.69 0.17 4.10
C LYS A 67 -7.17 1.43 3.41
N SER A 68 -7.90 1.31 2.31
CA SER A 68 -8.26 2.44 1.46
C SER A 68 -9.42 3.27 1.96
N THR A 69 -10.48 2.66 2.49
CA THR A 69 -11.67 3.42 2.90
C THR A 69 -11.36 4.36 4.06
N ALA A 70 -10.60 3.89 5.06
CA ALA A 70 -10.16 4.71 6.19
C ALA A 70 -9.18 5.83 5.76
N VAL A 71 -8.26 5.54 4.84
CA VAL A 71 -7.34 6.56 4.29
C VAL A 71 -8.09 7.59 3.46
N ASN A 72 -9.07 7.17 2.66
CA ASN A 72 -9.92 8.06 1.88
C ASN A 72 -10.76 8.97 2.77
N GLU A 73 -11.38 8.43 3.82
CA GLU A 73 -12.17 9.20 4.78
C GLU A 73 -11.32 10.23 5.52
N THR A 74 -10.14 9.84 5.99
CA THR A 74 -9.21 10.74 6.69
C THR A 74 -8.73 11.85 5.75
N THR A 75 -8.34 11.50 4.52
CA THR A 75 -7.81 12.46 3.55
C THR A 75 -8.88 13.44 3.07
N VAL A 76 -10.13 13.00 2.84
CA VAL A 76 -11.24 13.89 2.49
C VAL A 76 -11.57 14.84 3.64
N THR A 77 -11.46 14.38 4.89
CA THR A 77 -11.64 15.23 6.08
C THR A 77 -10.55 16.30 6.17
N GLU A 78 -9.29 15.94 5.96
CA GLU A 78 -8.16 16.89 5.90
C GLU A 78 -8.35 17.90 4.74
N MET A 79 -8.81 17.44 3.57
CA MET A 79 -9.11 18.34 2.45
C MET A 79 -10.20 19.35 2.76
N LEU A 80 -11.26 18.94 3.48
CA LEU A 80 -12.32 19.85 3.91
C LEU A 80 -11.77 20.93 4.84
N GLU A 81 -10.87 20.58 5.75
CA GLU A 81 -10.23 21.53 6.66
C GLU A 81 -9.30 22.49 5.92
N LEU A 82 -8.51 21.98 4.97
CA LEU A 82 -7.67 22.80 4.08
C LEU A 82 -8.51 23.74 3.20
N ALA A 83 -9.65 23.29 2.67
CA ALA A 83 -10.56 24.13 1.90
C ALA A 83 -11.17 25.27 2.74
N LYS A 84 -11.54 24.99 4.00
CA LYS A 84 -11.99 26.02 4.94
C LYS A 84 -10.88 27.04 5.23
N ASN A 85 -9.65 26.56 5.44
CA ASN A 85 -8.49 27.43 5.66
C ASN A 85 -8.15 28.28 4.44
N TYR A 86 -8.28 27.73 3.23
CA TYR A 86 -8.10 28.45 1.98
C TYR A 86 -9.16 29.54 1.78
N ASN A 87 -10.43 29.23 2.01
CA ASN A 87 -11.50 30.24 1.95
C ASN A 87 -11.26 31.39 2.94
N LYS A 88 -10.85 31.06 4.17
CA LYS A 88 -10.50 32.07 5.18
C LYS A 88 -9.28 32.90 4.76
N ALA A 89 -8.29 32.29 4.14
CA ALA A 89 -7.13 33.00 3.62
C ALA A 89 -7.52 34.00 2.53
N LEU A 90 -8.41 33.63 1.61
CA LEU A 90 -8.94 34.53 0.58
C LEU A 90 -9.71 35.72 1.18
N GLU A 91 -10.56 35.48 2.17
CA GLU A 91 -11.27 36.56 2.89
C GLU A 91 -10.33 37.53 3.63
N ASP A 92 -9.23 37.00 4.17
CA ASP A 92 -8.18 37.81 4.82
C ASP A 92 -7.33 38.58 3.79
N GLU A 93 -7.10 38.01 2.60
CA GLU A 93 -6.39 38.66 1.50
C GLU A 93 -7.18 39.84 0.93
N GLU A 94 -8.51 39.74 0.83
CA GLU A 94 -9.38 40.83 0.37
C GLU A 94 -9.30 42.08 1.28
N LYS A 95 -8.92 41.91 2.54
CA LYS A 95 -8.82 42.98 3.54
C LYS A 95 -7.42 43.60 3.65
N MET A 96 -6.41 43.06 2.95
CA MET A 96 -5.00 43.42 3.13
C MET A 96 -4.43 44.09 1.89
N THR A 97 -3.49 45.03 2.07
CA THR A 97 -2.80 45.67 0.94
C THR A 97 -1.73 44.74 0.33
N PRO A 98 -1.36 44.91 -0.96
CA PRO A 98 -0.43 44.02 -1.66
C PRO A 98 0.94 43.87 -0.99
N GLU A 99 1.42 44.94 -0.33
CA GLU A 99 2.70 44.99 0.36
C GLU A 99 2.68 44.19 1.68
N GLN A 100 1.54 44.18 2.38
CA GLN A 100 1.35 43.38 3.59
C GLN A 100 1.15 41.90 3.27
N LEU A 101 0.57 41.57 2.11
CA LEU A 101 0.45 40.21 1.58
C LEU A 101 1.83 39.58 1.35
N ALA A 102 2.73 40.30 0.70
CA ALA A 102 4.08 39.81 0.37
C ALA A 102 4.89 39.45 1.62
N ILE A 103 4.75 40.22 2.71
CA ILE A 103 5.44 39.97 3.98
C ILE A 103 4.77 38.82 4.77
N LYS A 104 3.43 38.73 4.76
CA LYS A 104 2.66 37.68 5.45
C LYS A 104 2.89 36.29 4.85
N ASN A 105 3.22 36.21 3.57
CA ASN A 105 3.42 34.96 2.84
C ASN A 105 4.85 34.40 2.96
N VAL A 106 5.80 35.14 3.54
CA VAL A 106 7.15 34.62 3.79
C VAL A 106 7.13 33.62 4.95
N GLY A 107 7.44 32.36 4.67
CA GLY A 107 7.59 31.30 5.66
C GLY A 107 6.29 30.62 6.10
N LYS A 108 5.12 31.06 5.61
CA LYS A 108 3.86 30.32 5.76
C LYS A 108 3.65 29.38 4.59
N GLN A 109 3.13 28.21 4.88
CA GLN A 109 2.76 27.23 3.87
C GLN A 109 1.64 27.80 2.99
N ASP A 110 1.87 27.84 1.68
CA ASP A 110 0.86 28.25 0.70
C ASP A 110 -0.32 27.26 0.74
N PRO A 111 -1.53 27.70 1.14
CA PRO A 111 -2.67 26.81 1.31
C PRO A 111 -3.15 26.21 -0.01
N LYS A 112 -2.99 26.92 -1.13
CA LYS A 112 -3.37 26.44 -2.47
C LYS A 112 -2.43 25.32 -2.91
N ARG A 113 -1.11 25.55 -2.79
CA ARG A 113 -0.12 24.54 -3.16
C ARG A 113 -0.27 23.27 -2.31
N HIS A 114 -0.56 23.41 -1.03
CA HIS A 114 -0.74 22.24 -0.16
C HIS A 114 -2.03 21.47 -0.45
N LEU A 115 -3.11 22.17 -0.83
CA LEU A 115 -4.34 21.54 -1.27
C LEU A 115 -4.11 20.72 -2.56
N GLU A 116 -3.40 21.28 -3.53
CA GLU A 116 -3.04 20.61 -4.79
C GLU A 116 -2.20 19.33 -4.52
N GLU A 117 -1.15 19.42 -3.68
CA GLU A 117 -0.32 18.27 -3.31
C GLU A 117 -1.15 17.13 -2.68
N LYS A 118 -2.10 17.45 -1.79
CA LYS A 118 -2.95 16.46 -1.13
C LYS A 118 -3.93 15.80 -2.11
N VAL A 119 -4.45 16.56 -3.08
CA VAL A 119 -5.34 16.04 -4.13
C VAL A 119 -4.61 15.06 -5.04
N ASP A 120 -3.40 15.37 -5.47
CA ASP A 120 -2.62 14.50 -6.35
C ASP A 120 -2.30 13.15 -5.70
N VAL A 121 -1.94 13.16 -4.41
CA VAL A 121 -1.69 11.93 -3.65
C VAL A 121 -2.95 11.08 -3.52
N LEU A 122 -4.10 11.70 -3.21
CA LEU A 122 -5.38 10.98 -3.09
C LEU A 122 -5.79 10.34 -4.42
N MET A 123 -5.70 11.08 -5.52
CA MET A 123 -6.07 10.58 -6.85
C MET A 123 -5.15 9.44 -7.28
N SER A 124 -3.84 9.59 -7.08
CA SER A 124 -2.85 8.56 -7.43
C SER A 124 -3.10 7.26 -6.65
N ASN A 125 -3.35 7.35 -5.34
CA ASN A 125 -3.61 6.19 -4.50
C ASN A 125 -4.90 5.45 -4.92
N ASN A 126 -5.97 6.19 -5.21
CA ASN A 126 -7.24 5.59 -5.62
C ASN A 126 -7.17 4.95 -7.02
N ILE A 127 -6.45 5.57 -7.96
CA ILE A 127 -6.26 5.01 -9.31
C ILE A 127 -5.47 3.71 -9.25
N VAL A 128 -4.30 3.72 -8.59
CA VAL A 128 -3.44 2.52 -8.47
C VAL A 128 -4.19 1.37 -7.80
N GLN A 129 -4.99 1.69 -6.79
CA GLN A 129 -5.75 0.67 -6.08
C GLN A 129 -6.90 0.09 -6.91
N ASN A 130 -7.69 0.92 -7.60
CA ASN A 130 -8.76 0.42 -8.48
C ASN A 130 -8.18 -0.47 -9.59
N LEU A 131 -7.06 -0.04 -10.18
CA LEU A 131 -6.39 -0.80 -11.23
C LEU A 131 -5.80 -2.11 -10.68
N GLY A 132 -5.19 -2.08 -9.49
CA GLY A 132 -4.67 -3.28 -8.82
C GLY A 132 -5.77 -4.30 -8.54
N ALA A 133 -6.92 -3.86 -8.01
CA ALA A 133 -8.07 -4.73 -7.76
C ALA A 133 -8.63 -5.31 -9.08
N MET A 134 -8.71 -4.53 -10.15
CA MET A 134 -9.15 -5.02 -11.46
C MET A 134 -8.18 -6.07 -12.03
N LEU A 135 -6.87 -5.82 -11.97
CA LEU A 135 -5.86 -6.76 -12.44
C LEU A 135 -5.89 -8.07 -11.66
N ASP A 136 -6.05 -8.01 -10.34
CA ASP A 136 -6.16 -9.20 -9.48
C ASP A 136 -7.31 -10.13 -9.94
N THR A 137 -8.47 -9.54 -10.26
CA THR A 137 -9.64 -10.31 -10.74
C THR A 137 -9.45 -10.96 -12.11
N MET A 138 -8.54 -10.44 -12.95
CA MET A 138 -8.28 -10.98 -14.28
C MET A 138 -7.11 -11.98 -14.30
N VAL A 139 -6.10 -11.77 -13.46
CA VAL A 139 -4.87 -12.56 -13.45
C VAL A 139 -5.01 -13.83 -12.62
N PHE A 140 -5.74 -13.78 -11.50
CA PHE A 140 -5.82 -14.89 -10.53
C PHE A 140 -7.18 -15.61 -10.54
N LYS A 141 -7.86 -15.63 -11.69
CA LYS A 141 -9.12 -16.33 -11.90
C LYS A 141 -8.93 -17.74 -12.44
#